data_AF-A0A2W6WM25-F1
#
_entry.id   AF-A0A2W6WM25-F1
#
_cell.length_a   1.000
_cell.length_b   1.000
_cell.length_c   1.000
_cell.angle_alpha   90.00
_cell.angle_beta   90.00
_cell.angle_gamma   90.00
#
_symmetry.space_group_name_H-M   'P 1'
#
loop_
_entity.id
_entity.type
_entity.pdbx_description
1 polymer ?
#
loop_
_entity_poly.entity_id
_entity_poly.type
_entity_poly.pdbx_seq_one_letter_code
_entity_poly.pdbx_strand_id
1 'polypeptide(L)' 'MQVTRWGNGLAICIPSDLVRNLGLKQGDSLDFVEDGDGSVRLVSR' A
#
# COMPACT_ATOMS: atom_id res chain seq x y z
N MET A 1 4.50 -10.72 4.11
CA MET A 1 3.77 -9.45 4.33
C MET A 1 3.54 -9.32 5.82
N GLN A 2 3.86 -8.17 6.39
CA GLN A 2 3.64 -7.88 7.80
C GLN A 2 2.79 -6.61 7.90
N VAL A 3 1.86 -6.62 8.83
CA VAL A 3 1.11 -5.44 9.26
C VAL A 3 1.78 -4.94 10.53
N THR A 4 2.13 -3.67 10.56
CA THR A 4 2.79 -3.04 11.72
C THR A 4 2.11 -1.73 12.07
N ARG A 5 2.35 -1.21 13.27
CA ARG A 5 1.83 0.10 13.69
C ARG A 5 2.65 1.22 13.06
N TRP A 6 1.98 2.23 12.52
CA TRP A 6 2.59 3.48 12.08
C TRP A 6 1.80 4.67 12.59
N GLY A 7 2.32 5.34 13.62
CA GLY A 7 1.62 6.44 14.30
C GLY A 7 0.25 6.00 14.85
N ASN A 8 -0.80 6.67 14.39
CA ASN A 8 -2.19 6.35 14.75
C ASN A 8 -2.86 5.32 13.81
N GLY A 9 -2.12 4.81 12.82
CA GLY A 9 -2.61 3.85 11.83
C GLY A 9 -1.76 2.58 11.75
N LEU A 10 -2.03 1.78 10.72
CA LEU A 10 -1.29 0.58 10.37
C LEU A 10 -0.55 0.79 9.05
N ALA A 11 0.57 0.09 8.90
CA ALA A 11 1.34 0.01 7.67
C ALA A 11 1.48 -1.45 7.23
N ILE A 12 1.47 -1.67 5.92
CA ILE A 12 1.68 -2.99 5.31
C ILE A 12 3.01 -2.94 4.56
N CYS A 13 3.90 -3.90 4.83
CA CYS A 13 5.14 -4.03 4.08
C CYS A 13 4.88 -4.62 2.69
N ILE A 14 5.02 -3.80 1.65
CA ILE A 14 4.96 -4.22 0.24
C ILE A 14 6.28 -4.91 -0.13
N PRO A 15 6.27 -6.09 -0.77
CA PRO A 15 7.47 -6.75 -1.24
C PRO A 15 8.31 -5.84 -2.16
N SER A 16 9.63 -5.88 -2.00
CA SER A 16 10.56 -4.98 -2.72
C SER A 16 10.46 -5.09 -4.25
N ASP A 17 10.21 -6.28 -4.78
CA ASP A 17 10.04 -6.48 -6.22
C ASP A 17 8.77 -5.81 -6.74
N LEU A 18 7.69 -5.81 -5.94
CA LEU A 18 6.45 -5.13 -6.31
C LEU A 18 6.62 -3.61 -6.23
N VAL A 19 7.33 -3.09 -5.22
CA VAL A 19 7.69 -1.67 -5.13
C VAL A 19 8.42 -1.21 -6.39
N ARG A 20 9.42 -1.98 -6.83
CA ARG A 20 10.20 -1.68 -8.05
C ARG A 20 9.35 -1.74 -9.32
N ASN A 21 8.57 -2.82 -9.47
CA ASN A 21 7.74 -3.02 -10.66
C ASN A 21 6.64 -1.96 -10.80
N LEU A 22 6.10 -1.47 -9.68
CA LEU A 22 5.12 -0.39 -9.67
C LEU A 22 5.74 1.01 -9.67
N GLY A 23 7.07 1.12 -9.59
CA GLY A 23 7.77 2.40 -9.56
C GLY A 23 7.50 3.24 -8.31
N LEU A 24 7.05 2.60 -7.22
CA LEU A 24 6.73 3.29 -5.96
C LEU A 24 7.98 3.82 -5.29
N LYS A 25 7.93 5.06 -4.82
CA LYS A 25 9.00 5.73 -4.09
C LYS A 25 8.46 6.43 -2.85
N GLN A 26 9.39 6.77 -1.94
CA GLN A 26 9.05 7.55 -0.77
C GLN A 26 8.41 8.89 -1.17
N GLY A 27 7.32 9.24 -0.51
CA GLY A 27 6.57 10.48 -0.77
C GLY A 27 5.48 10.34 -1.82
N ASP A 28 5.33 9.18 -2.46
CA ASP A 28 4.18 8.93 -3.32
C ASP A 28 2.87 8.90 -2.51
N SER A 29 1.85 9.54 -3.07
CA SER A 29 0.48 9.52 -2.54
C SER A 29 -0.32 8.44 -3.26
N LEU A 30 -0.89 7.53 -2.47
CA LEU A 30 -1.77 6.48 -2.96
C LEU A 30 -3.09 6.55 -2.20
N ASP A 31 -4.20 6.34 -2.91
CA ASP A 31 -5.50 6.15 -2.30
C ASP A 31 -5.80 4.65 -2.19
N PHE A 32 -6.58 4.29 -1.16
CA PHE A 32 -7.09 2.94 -0.97
C PHE A 32 -8.55 2.89 -1.43
N VAL A 33 -8.89 1.89 -2.24
CA VAL A 33 -10.26 1.62 -2.66
C VAL A 33 -10.63 0.23 -2.17
N GLU A 34 -11.67 0.13 -1.34
CA GLU A 34 -12.26 -1.14 -0.95
C GLU A 34 -13.00 -1.75 -2.14
N ASP A 35 -12.76 -3.03 -2.40
CA ASP A 35 -13.56 -3.83 -3.31
C ASP A 35 -14.57 -4.68 -2.52
N GLY A 36 -15.64 -5.14 -3.18
CA GLY A 36 -16.76 -5.81 -2.54
C GLY A 36 -16.47 -7.20 -1.96
N ASP A 37 -15.28 -7.76 -2.21
CA ASP A 37 -14.83 -9.07 -1.74
C ASP A 37 -13.90 -8.99 -0.51
N GLY A 38 -13.76 -7.80 0.07
CA GLY A 38 -12.82 -7.56 1.17
C GLY A 38 -11.36 -7.42 0.72
N SER A 39 -11.11 -7.33 -0.58
CA SER A 39 -9.83 -6.88 -1.10
C SER A 39 -9.75 -5.35 -1.13
N VAL A 40 -8.52 -4.84 -1.16
CA VAL A 40 -8.24 -3.40 -1.26
C VAL A 40 -7.29 -3.17 -2.42
N ARG A 41 -7.61 -2.21 -3.27
CA ARG A 41 -6.75 -1.75 -4.37
C ARG A 41 -6.05 -0.44 -4.00
N LEU A 42 -4.76 -0.38 -4.32
CA LEU A 42 -3.98 0.84 -4.29
C LEU A 42 -4.08 1.53 -5.65
N VAL A 43 -4.46 2.81 -5.66
CA VAL A 43 -4.50 3.63 -6.87
C VAL A 43 -3.62 4.86 -6.70
N SER A 44 -2.80 5.14 -7.70
CA SER A 44 -1.99 6.35 -7.77
C SER A 44 -2.82 7.46 -8.42
N ARG A 45 -2.70 8.69 -7.89
CA ARG A 45 -3.29 9.89 -8.51
C ARG A 45 -2.45 10.43 -9.65
#